data_AF-A0A7X3Y4Q1-F1
#
_entry.id   AF-A0A7X3Y4Q1-F1
#
_cell.length_a   1.000
_cell.length_b   1.000
_cell.length_c   1.000
_cell.angle_alpha   90.00
_cell.angle_beta   90.00
_cell.angle_gamma   90.00
#
_symmetry.space_group_name_H-M   'P 1'
#
loop_
_entity.id
_entity.type
_entity.pdbx_description
1 polymer ?
#
loop_
_entity_poly.entity_id
_entity_poly.type
_entity_poly.pdbx_seq_one_letter_code
_entity_poly.pdbx_strand_id
1 'polypeptide(L)'
;MGAPERPRPFPPHVPDHGSRAAALVPGSARSCRPRRRDRQTPQRVPTPLPHRPGWTLIRLLFRLIPRRLILLLILLAIVAVAVRYTAQRLAAEQHQAPAPTETPRPRQPVTQNSPPDWEHTDPDFEARYAIPNSRPPAPLVPWTARQVLISVAAIAFVFMVVLGSVIGLVEVVDVSGWGEHVVLLGAAFVLQGVMLLSVWHFAVRPAGGRWALLGFRRIKPISTTLIVITGITICQVLVVGYVQVVNWLDIDPLVPGDPFESWDIDPISFTIIAVSAVVVAPLFEEIFFRGFMYQAFRKTMSLWPAAILTSLIFGVAHIDPAIIIPIALVGMILLGIYRWTGNLWSSIITHAGYNAIAVIALAVQTWGG
;
A
#
# COMPACT_ATOMS: atom_id res chain seq x y z
N MET A 1 -68.94 57.74 55.19
CA MET A 1 -69.84 57.23 54.12
C MET A 1 -69.57 58.07 52.89
N GLY A 2 -69.09 57.45 51.81
CA GLY A 2 -68.24 58.11 50.82
C GLY A 2 -68.79 58.12 49.39
N ALA A 3 -68.82 59.33 48.83
CA ALA A 3 -68.30 59.71 47.52
C ALA A 3 -67.63 61.09 47.74
N PRO A 4 -66.55 61.49 47.02
CA PRO A 4 -66.76 62.08 45.69
C PRO A 4 -65.56 61.95 44.71
N GLU A 5 -65.74 62.56 43.55
CA GLU A 5 -64.94 62.52 42.32
C GLU A 5 -63.55 63.20 42.36
N ARG A 6 -62.63 62.60 41.57
CA ARG A 6 -61.38 63.04 40.89
C ARG A 6 -60.43 64.03 41.59
N PRO A 7 -59.11 63.75 41.52
CA PRO A 7 -58.29 64.53 40.58
C PRO A 7 -57.14 63.79 39.86
N ARG A 8 -56.55 64.57 38.95
CA ARG A 8 -55.35 64.47 38.09
C ARG A 8 -54.02 64.07 38.80
N PRO A 9 -52.93 63.83 38.04
CA PRO A 9 -51.73 63.11 38.48
C PRO A 9 -50.75 64.00 39.24
N PHE A 10 -49.92 63.38 40.09
CA PHE A 10 -48.83 64.05 40.82
C PHE A 10 -47.43 63.48 40.47
N PRO A 11 -46.42 64.35 40.25
CA PRO A 11 -45.00 64.03 39.99
C PRO A 11 -44.17 64.24 41.28
N PRO A 12 -42.86 64.63 41.27
CA PRO A 12 -41.67 64.21 40.50
C PRO A 12 -40.53 63.70 41.43
N HIS A 13 -39.45 63.18 40.86
CA HIS A 13 -38.11 63.27 41.49
C HIS A 13 -37.03 63.48 40.42
N VAL A 14 -36.37 64.64 40.50
CA VAL A 14 -35.08 65.07 39.91
C VAL A 14 -34.53 66.06 40.97
N PRO A 15 -33.22 66.18 41.29
CA PRO A 15 -32.07 66.14 40.37
C PRO A 15 -30.79 65.43 40.87
N ASP A 16 -29.86 65.13 39.94
CA ASP A 16 -28.51 65.67 40.10
C ASP A 16 -27.74 65.88 38.78
N HIS A 17 -26.79 66.81 38.86
CA HIS A 17 -26.13 67.68 37.87
C HIS A 17 -25.50 67.12 36.58
N GLY A 18 -25.45 67.98 35.54
CA GLY A 18 -24.30 68.07 34.63
C GLY A 18 -24.57 68.36 33.15
N SER A 19 -24.93 69.60 32.81
CA SER A 19 -25.13 70.08 31.42
C SER A 19 -23.86 70.65 30.77
N ARG A 20 -23.87 70.66 29.42
CA ARG A 20 -23.21 71.55 28.43
C ARG A 20 -22.11 70.88 27.59
N ALA A 21 -21.88 71.18 26.31
CA ALA A 21 -22.59 71.84 25.21
C ALA A 21 -21.64 71.75 24.00
N ALA A 22 -22.17 71.80 22.78
CA ALA A 22 -21.44 71.83 21.51
C ALA A 22 -20.75 73.18 21.22
N ALA A 23 -19.65 73.17 20.44
CA ALA A 23 -19.17 74.32 19.66
C ALA A 23 -18.17 73.91 18.54
N LEU A 24 -18.15 74.72 17.47
CA LEU A 24 -17.57 74.56 16.13
C LEU A 24 -16.25 75.37 15.93
N VAL A 25 -15.29 74.82 15.15
CA VAL A 25 -14.39 75.46 14.10
C VAL A 25 -13.23 76.39 14.58
N PRO A 26 -12.11 76.73 13.84
CA PRO A 26 -11.52 76.32 12.53
C PRO A 26 -10.02 75.87 12.57
N GLY A 27 -9.45 75.54 11.40
CA GLY A 27 -8.15 74.87 11.19
C GLY A 27 -6.86 75.71 11.11
N SER A 28 -5.75 75.01 10.80
CA SER A 28 -4.54 75.58 10.21
C SER A 28 -3.79 74.52 9.38
N ALA A 29 -3.32 74.94 8.21
CA ALA A 29 -2.73 74.12 7.17
C ALA A 29 -1.26 73.78 7.43
N ARG A 30 -0.79 72.62 6.91
CA ARG A 30 0.59 72.43 6.42
C ARG A 30 0.63 71.33 5.35
N SER A 31 1.33 71.65 4.27
CA SER A 31 1.49 70.98 2.98
C SER A 31 2.37 69.73 2.99
N CYS A 32 2.13 68.76 2.09
CA CYS A 32 3.13 68.22 1.15
C CYS A 32 2.63 67.07 0.23
N ARG A 33 2.54 67.38 -1.07
CA ARG A 33 2.77 66.63 -2.34
C ARG A 33 2.33 65.15 -2.57
N PRO A 34 1.99 64.80 -3.84
CA PRO A 34 1.39 63.52 -4.23
C PRO A 34 2.43 62.43 -4.53
N ARG A 35 2.16 61.16 -4.14
CA ARG A 35 2.97 60.00 -4.55
C ARG A 35 2.38 59.33 -5.80
N ARG A 36 3.26 59.12 -6.78
CA ARG A 36 3.03 58.50 -8.09
C ARG A 36 2.35 57.13 -7.99
N ARG A 37 1.47 56.84 -8.96
CA ARG A 37 1.05 55.48 -9.34
C ARG A 37 2.25 54.71 -9.89
N ASP A 38 2.72 53.70 -9.16
CA ASP A 38 3.53 52.64 -9.76
C ASP A 38 2.59 51.63 -10.43
N ARG A 39 2.72 51.51 -11.76
CA ARG A 39 2.10 50.44 -12.55
C ARG A 39 2.77 49.13 -12.14
N GLN A 40 2.05 48.26 -11.42
CA GLN A 40 2.44 46.85 -11.30
C GLN A 40 2.22 46.17 -12.66
N THR A 41 3.31 45.69 -13.26
CA THR A 41 3.31 44.72 -14.35
C THR A 41 2.77 43.38 -13.85
N PRO A 42 1.84 42.72 -14.56
CA PRO A 42 1.32 41.42 -14.14
C PRO A 42 2.40 40.35 -14.31
N GLN A 43 2.79 39.69 -13.23
CA GLN A 43 3.65 38.50 -13.25
C GLN A 43 2.95 37.38 -14.02
N ARG A 44 3.58 36.87 -15.10
CA ARG A 44 3.13 35.67 -15.81
C ARG A 44 3.37 34.46 -14.92
N VAL A 45 2.31 33.76 -14.54
CA VAL A 45 2.37 32.43 -13.91
C VAL A 45 2.83 31.42 -14.96
N PRO A 46 3.90 30.64 -14.74
CA PRO A 46 4.32 29.62 -15.69
C PRO A 46 3.36 28.43 -15.64
N THR A 47 2.76 28.10 -16.79
CA THR A 47 1.95 26.88 -16.97
C THR A 47 2.82 25.63 -16.83
N PRO A 48 2.43 24.62 -16.03
CA PRO A 48 3.17 23.36 -15.94
C PRO A 48 3.02 22.56 -17.25
N LEU A 49 4.13 22.06 -17.77
CA LEU A 49 4.16 21.17 -18.93
C LEU A 49 3.54 19.79 -18.59
N PRO A 50 2.94 19.09 -19.58
CA PRO A 50 2.29 17.80 -19.35
C PRO A 50 3.32 16.70 -19.04
N HIS A 51 3.23 16.13 -17.84
CA HIS A 51 4.03 14.98 -17.40
C HIS A 51 3.68 13.73 -18.20
N ARG A 52 4.69 13.08 -18.83
CA ARG A 52 4.56 11.77 -19.49
C ARG A 52 4.68 10.64 -18.44
N PRO A 53 3.60 9.88 -18.15
CA PRO A 53 3.54 9.00 -16.97
C PRO A 53 4.24 7.63 -17.11
N GLY A 54 4.54 7.18 -18.34
CA GLY A 54 5.01 5.81 -18.57
C GLY A 54 6.43 5.51 -18.04
N TRP A 55 7.36 6.46 -18.18
CA TRP A 55 8.77 6.25 -17.81
C TRP A 55 9.05 6.45 -16.32
N THR A 56 8.13 7.09 -15.60
CA THR A 56 8.26 7.36 -14.17
C THR A 56 7.96 6.11 -13.33
N LEU A 57 7.08 5.23 -13.80
CA LEU A 57 6.67 4.01 -13.08
C LEU A 57 7.79 2.97 -13.02
N ILE A 58 8.46 2.70 -14.14
CA ILE A 58 9.63 1.79 -14.19
C ILE A 58 10.73 2.30 -13.27
N ARG A 59 11.06 3.59 -13.35
CA ARG A 59 12.07 4.23 -12.49
C ARG A 59 11.71 4.20 -11.00
N LEU A 60 10.42 4.10 -10.66
CA LEU A 60 9.95 4.04 -9.28
C LEU A 60 9.89 2.60 -8.73
N LEU A 61 9.58 1.60 -9.56
CA LEU A 61 9.70 0.19 -9.21
C LEU A 61 11.15 -0.16 -8.81
N PHE A 62 12.13 0.36 -9.56
CA PHE A 62 13.56 0.29 -9.20
C PHE A 62 13.94 1.09 -7.93
N ARG A 63 13.07 2.00 -7.45
CA ARG A 63 13.24 2.70 -6.16
C ARG A 63 12.52 2.01 -5.00
N LEU A 64 11.56 1.13 -5.28
CA LEU A 64 10.80 0.39 -4.26
C LEU A 64 11.51 -0.87 -3.78
N ILE A 65 12.38 -1.42 -4.62
CA ILE A 65 13.26 -2.51 -4.21
C ILE A 65 14.59 -1.86 -3.80
N PRO A 66 15.12 -2.11 -2.58
CA PRO A 66 16.42 -1.56 -2.18
C PRO A 66 17.43 -1.87 -3.28
N ARG A 67 18.18 -0.87 -3.75
CA ARG A 67 19.21 -1.09 -4.78
C ARG A 67 20.16 -2.24 -4.38
N ARG A 68 20.43 -2.38 -3.09
CA ARG A 68 21.20 -3.50 -2.52
C ARG A 68 20.52 -4.86 -2.70
N LEU A 69 19.19 -4.93 -2.61
CA LEU A 69 18.42 -6.16 -2.85
C LEU A 69 18.35 -6.49 -4.35
N ILE A 70 18.14 -5.50 -5.22
CA ILE A 70 18.22 -5.71 -6.68
C ILE A 70 19.62 -6.19 -7.07
N LEU A 71 20.66 -5.52 -6.58
CA LEU A 71 22.04 -5.88 -6.84
C LEU A 71 22.39 -7.25 -6.23
N LEU A 72 21.85 -7.59 -5.06
CA LEU A 72 22.03 -8.92 -4.46
C LEU A 72 21.35 -10.00 -5.29
N LEU A 73 20.12 -9.78 -5.77
CA LEU A 73 19.41 -10.73 -6.63
C LEU A 73 20.09 -10.88 -7.99
N ILE A 74 20.56 -9.78 -8.59
CA ILE A 74 21.36 -9.80 -9.82
C ILE A 74 22.70 -10.52 -9.58
N LEU A 75 23.39 -10.24 -8.47
CA LEU A 75 24.64 -10.90 -8.11
C LEU A 75 24.44 -12.39 -7.88
N LEU A 76 23.38 -12.80 -7.17
CA LEU A 76 23.02 -14.20 -6.97
C LEU A 76 22.71 -14.88 -8.30
N ALA A 77 21.99 -14.22 -9.21
CA ALA A 77 21.73 -14.74 -10.55
C ALA A 77 23.02 -14.87 -11.39
N ILE A 78 23.91 -13.87 -11.34
CA ILE A 78 25.21 -13.92 -12.04
C ILE A 78 26.10 -15.03 -11.47
N VAL A 79 26.17 -15.16 -10.14
CA VAL A 79 26.93 -16.23 -9.47
C VAL A 79 26.35 -17.59 -9.83
N ALA A 80 25.03 -17.75 -9.85
CA ALA A 80 24.38 -18.99 -10.27
C ALA A 80 24.69 -19.36 -11.74
N VAL A 81 24.63 -18.38 -12.66
CA VAL A 81 25.00 -18.57 -14.06
C VAL A 81 26.48 -18.90 -14.20
N ALA A 82 27.35 -18.23 -13.45
CA ALA A 82 28.80 -18.48 -13.47
C ALA A 82 29.14 -19.87 -12.93
N VAL A 83 28.53 -20.29 -11.82
CA VAL A 83 28.69 -21.64 -11.25
C VAL A 83 28.20 -22.71 -12.22
N ARG A 84 27.07 -22.48 -12.90
CA ARG A 84 26.58 -23.41 -13.93
C ARG A 84 27.51 -23.44 -15.15
N TYR A 85 28.00 -22.30 -15.60
CA TYR A 85 28.95 -22.22 -16.70
C TYR A 85 30.26 -22.92 -16.38
N THR A 86 30.81 -22.74 -15.17
CA THR A 86 32.03 -23.44 -14.74
C THR A 86 31.78 -24.93 -14.54
N ALA A 87 30.65 -25.34 -13.97
CA ALA A 87 30.28 -26.75 -13.85
C ALA A 87 30.13 -27.43 -15.23
N GLN A 88 29.47 -26.77 -16.19
CA GLN A 88 29.34 -27.25 -17.56
C GLN A 88 30.69 -27.29 -18.29
N ARG A 89 31.55 -26.30 -18.06
CA ARG A 89 32.89 -26.24 -18.65
C ARG A 89 33.81 -27.32 -18.07
N LEU A 90 33.76 -27.56 -16.76
CA LEU A 90 34.52 -28.64 -16.11
C LEU A 90 34.04 -30.02 -16.60
N ALA A 91 32.73 -30.20 -16.81
CA ALA A 91 32.17 -31.40 -17.42
C ALA A 91 32.59 -31.56 -18.90
N ALA A 92 32.72 -30.47 -19.65
CA ALA A 92 33.20 -30.48 -21.03
C ALA A 92 34.72 -30.73 -21.13
N GLU A 93 35.52 -30.19 -20.21
CA GLU A 93 36.96 -30.38 -20.14
C GLU A 93 37.35 -31.82 -19.73
N GLN A 94 36.48 -32.55 -19.03
CA GLN A 94 36.66 -33.99 -18.77
C GLN A 94 36.55 -34.89 -20.02
N HIS A 95 36.10 -34.36 -21.16
CA HIS A 95 35.86 -35.14 -22.39
C HIS A 95 36.72 -34.72 -23.59
N GLN A 96 37.73 -33.86 -23.42
CA GLN A 96 38.50 -33.35 -24.54
C GLN A 96 40.01 -33.47 -24.32
N ALA A 97 40.68 -34.23 -25.19
CA ALA A 97 42.14 -34.35 -25.27
C ALA A 97 42.78 -33.02 -25.73
N PRO A 98 44.00 -32.70 -25.29
CA PRO A 98 44.59 -31.38 -25.52
C PRO A 98 45.05 -31.20 -26.98
N ALA A 99 44.68 -30.07 -27.58
CA ALA A 99 45.24 -29.56 -28.83
C ALA A 99 46.51 -28.70 -28.55
N PRO A 100 47.45 -28.58 -29.50
CA PRO A 100 48.75 -27.98 -29.24
C PRO A 100 48.72 -26.46 -29.10
N THR A 101 49.58 -25.97 -28.22
CA THR A 101 49.75 -24.58 -27.78
C THR A 101 50.33 -23.69 -28.88
N GLU A 102 49.61 -22.64 -29.29
CA GLU A 102 50.18 -21.49 -29.99
C GLU A 102 50.56 -20.37 -28.99
N THR A 103 51.76 -19.84 -29.16
CA THR A 103 52.38 -18.81 -28.32
C THR A 103 51.84 -17.41 -28.64
N PRO A 104 51.36 -16.60 -27.66
CA PRO A 104 50.93 -15.24 -27.93
C PRO A 104 52.12 -14.26 -28.03
N ARG A 105 52.09 -13.35 -29.03
CA ARG A 105 53.01 -12.20 -29.14
C ARG A 105 52.75 -11.14 -28.05
N PRO A 106 53.78 -10.37 -27.65
CA PRO A 106 53.66 -9.35 -26.61
C PRO A 106 52.82 -8.15 -27.06
N ARG A 107 51.95 -7.67 -26.17
CA ARG A 107 51.12 -6.48 -26.32
C ARG A 107 51.93 -5.22 -25.96
N GLN A 108 51.88 -4.18 -26.79
CA GLN A 108 52.49 -2.88 -26.50
C GLN A 108 51.69 -2.07 -25.47
N PRO A 109 52.33 -1.13 -24.74
CA PRO A 109 51.67 -0.34 -23.70
C PRO A 109 50.80 0.77 -24.33
N VAL A 110 49.56 0.89 -23.85
CA VAL A 110 48.68 2.03 -24.15
C VAL A 110 49.01 3.16 -23.17
N THR A 111 49.33 4.33 -23.69
CA THR A 111 49.58 5.56 -22.92
C THR A 111 48.29 6.12 -22.33
N GLN A 112 48.35 6.53 -21.05
CA GLN A 112 47.28 7.23 -20.33
C GLN A 112 46.99 8.59 -20.98
N ASN A 113 45.72 8.85 -21.30
CA ASN A 113 45.20 10.20 -21.53
C ASN A 113 44.42 10.66 -20.29
N SER A 114 44.52 11.96 -20.01
CA SER A 114 44.12 12.70 -18.81
C SER A 114 42.68 12.47 -18.28
N PRO A 115 42.41 12.76 -16.98
CA PRO A 115 41.08 12.57 -16.39
C PRO A 115 40.03 13.51 -17.00
N PRO A 116 38.78 13.08 -17.14
CA PRO A 116 37.70 13.95 -17.58
C PRO A 116 37.28 14.95 -16.49
N ASP A 117 36.89 16.14 -16.94
CA ASP A 117 36.54 17.34 -16.17
C ASP A 117 35.13 17.26 -15.55
N TRP A 118 34.94 16.41 -14.54
CA TRP A 118 33.67 16.25 -13.82
C TRP A 118 33.64 16.88 -12.42
N GLU A 119 34.69 17.61 -12.02
CA GLU A 119 34.81 18.18 -10.66
C GLU A 119 33.97 19.45 -10.42
N HIS A 120 33.29 19.99 -11.44
CA HIS A 120 32.36 21.10 -11.25
C HIS A 120 30.91 20.61 -11.14
N THR A 121 30.47 20.30 -9.92
CA THR A 121 29.05 20.11 -9.61
C THR A 121 28.36 21.47 -9.46
N ASP A 122 27.41 21.76 -10.36
CA ASP A 122 26.57 22.97 -10.32
C ASP A 122 25.72 22.97 -9.03
N PRO A 123 25.91 23.93 -8.11
CA PRO A 123 25.15 24.00 -6.85
C PRO A 123 23.64 24.13 -7.07
N ASP A 124 23.22 24.72 -8.19
CA ASP A 124 21.80 24.88 -8.54
C ASP A 124 21.15 23.58 -9.02
N PHE A 125 21.94 22.63 -9.52
CA PHE A 125 21.47 21.29 -9.90
C PHE A 125 21.08 20.49 -8.66
N GLU A 126 21.95 20.46 -7.65
CA GLU A 126 21.67 19.77 -6.38
C GLU A 126 20.44 20.38 -5.67
N ALA A 127 20.26 21.70 -5.71
CA ALA A 127 19.08 22.35 -5.12
C ALA A 127 17.77 22.03 -5.89
N ARG A 128 17.82 21.93 -7.23
CA ARG A 128 16.64 21.60 -8.06
C ARG A 128 16.21 20.14 -7.95
N TYR A 129 17.14 19.25 -7.61
CA TYR A 129 16.90 17.80 -7.51
C TYR A 129 17.02 17.25 -6.09
N ALA A 130 17.26 18.11 -5.10
CA ALA A 130 17.27 17.77 -3.69
C ALA A 130 15.96 17.05 -3.32
N ILE A 131 16.09 15.79 -2.94
CA ILE A 131 14.97 15.00 -2.43
C ILE A 131 14.54 15.65 -1.11
N PRO A 132 13.27 16.04 -0.93
CA PRO A 132 12.80 16.58 0.34
C PRO A 132 13.11 15.58 1.46
N ASN A 133 14.00 15.98 2.38
CA ASN A 133 14.40 15.17 3.54
C ASN A 133 13.27 15.03 4.59
N SER A 134 12.13 15.70 4.39
CA SER A 134 10.98 15.58 5.27
C SER A 134 10.26 14.25 4.99
N ARG A 135 10.33 13.34 5.98
CA ARG A 135 9.46 12.16 6.04
C ARG A 135 8.02 12.62 5.75
N PRO A 136 7.31 12.03 4.79
CA PRO A 136 5.91 12.41 4.55
C PRO A 136 5.16 12.25 5.87
N PRO A 137 4.38 13.27 6.28
CA PRO A 137 3.73 13.28 7.59
C PRO A 137 2.97 11.96 7.80
N ALA A 138 3.08 11.42 9.02
CA ALA A 138 2.36 10.22 9.37
C ALA A 138 0.85 10.42 9.09
N PRO A 139 0.15 9.38 8.60
CA PRO A 139 -1.29 9.48 8.38
C PRO A 139 -1.97 9.90 9.68
N LEU A 140 -2.76 10.97 9.61
CA LEU A 140 -3.52 11.56 10.72
C LEU A 140 -4.74 10.69 11.05
N VAL A 141 -4.51 9.44 11.45
CA VAL A 141 -5.58 8.50 11.83
C VAL A 141 -5.72 8.42 13.36
N PRO A 142 -6.96 8.31 13.88
CA PRO A 142 -7.21 8.32 15.32
C PRO A 142 -6.77 7.02 16.03
N TRP A 143 -6.70 5.90 15.32
CA TRP A 143 -6.31 4.61 15.91
C TRP A 143 -4.79 4.44 16.07
N THR A 144 -4.38 3.44 16.84
CA THR A 144 -2.98 3.23 17.28
C THR A 144 -2.49 1.81 16.98
N ALA A 145 -1.18 1.61 16.98
CA ALA A 145 -0.56 0.29 16.84
C ALA A 145 -1.03 -0.69 17.92
N ARG A 146 -1.30 -0.23 19.15
CA ARG A 146 -1.82 -1.06 20.24
C ARG A 146 -3.17 -1.69 19.88
N GLN A 147 -4.09 -0.94 19.29
CA GLN A 147 -5.40 -1.44 18.89
C GLN A 147 -5.31 -2.47 17.76
N VAL A 148 -4.37 -2.26 16.84
CA VAL A 148 -4.04 -3.24 15.79
C VAL A 148 -3.53 -4.54 16.41
N LEU A 149 -2.61 -4.48 17.37
CA LEU A 149 -2.09 -5.67 18.04
C LEU A 149 -3.19 -6.43 18.81
N ILE A 150 -4.10 -5.70 19.48
CA ILE A 150 -5.29 -6.31 20.12
C ILE A 150 -6.17 -7.01 19.06
N SER A 151 -6.36 -6.38 17.90
CA SER A 151 -7.16 -6.96 16.82
C SER A 151 -6.51 -8.24 16.26
N VAL A 152 -5.19 -8.23 16.04
CA VAL A 152 -4.44 -9.41 15.60
C VAL A 152 -4.54 -10.54 16.64
N ALA A 153 -4.37 -10.23 17.93
CA ALA A 153 -4.51 -11.22 19.00
C ALA A 153 -5.93 -11.80 19.07
N ALA A 154 -6.96 -10.97 18.90
CA ALA A 154 -8.34 -11.44 18.87
C ALA A 154 -8.62 -12.34 17.65
N ILE A 155 -8.14 -11.97 16.47
CA ILE A 155 -8.27 -12.79 15.25
C ILE A 155 -7.54 -14.13 15.43
N ALA A 156 -6.31 -14.11 15.96
CA ALA A 156 -5.54 -15.32 16.21
C ALA A 156 -6.22 -16.24 17.24
N PHE A 157 -6.80 -15.66 18.31
CA PHE A 157 -7.56 -16.43 19.29
C PHE A 157 -8.80 -17.08 18.67
N VAL A 158 -9.59 -16.31 17.90
CA VAL A 158 -10.77 -16.84 17.20
C VAL A 158 -10.36 -17.90 16.18
N PHE A 159 -9.26 -17.71 15.47
CA PHE A 159 -8.69 -18.72 14.57
C PHE A 159 -8.42 -20.04 15.29
N MET A 160 -7.77 -20.01 16.45
CA MET A 160 -7.50 -21.23 17.23
C MET A 160 -8.78 -21.91 17.70
N VAL A 161 -9.78 -21.14 18.15
CA VAL A 161 -11.09 -21.67 18.56
C VAL A 161 -11.82 -22.30 17.38
N VAL A 162 -11.88 -21.61 16.24
CA VAL A 162 -12.54 -22.10 15.02
C VAL A 162 -11.85 -23.35 14.52
N LEU A 163 -10.52 -23.33 14.41
CA LEU A 163 -9.73 -24.49 13.97
C LEU A 163 -9.98 -25.71 14.85
N GLY A 164 -9.89 -25.56 16.17
CA GLY A 164 -10.19 -26.65 17.12
C GLY A 164 -11.63 -27.14 17.03
N SER A 165 -12.59 -26.23 16.81
CA SER A 165 -14.01 -26.59 16.64
C SER A 165 -14.26 -27.35 15.34
N VAL A 166 -13.59 -26.96 14.24
CA VAL A 166 -13.69 -27.65 12.94
C VAL A 166 -13.09 -29.05 13.04
N ILE A 167 -11.88 -29.18 13.61
CA ILE A 167 -11.23 -30.49 13.81
C ILE A 167 -12.13 -31.39 14.67
N GLY A 168 -12.61 -30.90 15.82
CA GLY A 168 -13.49 -31.67 16.69
C GLY A 168 -14.81 -32.06 16.02
N LEU A 169 -15.40 -31.16 15.20
CA LEU A 169 -16.63 -31.46 14.45
C LEU A 169 -16.42 -32.55 13.41
N VAL A 170 -15.33 -32.48 12.63
CA VAL A 170 -15.00 -33.48 11.60
C VAL A 170 -14.74 -34.86 12.22
N GLU A 171 -14.22 -34.92 13.45
CA GLU A 171 -14.03 -36.18 14.17
C GLU A 171 -15.34 -36.82 14.66
N VAL A 172 -16.36 -36.00 15.00
CA VAL A 172 -17.61 -36.50 15.59
C VAL A 172 -18.77 -36.61 14.59
N VAL A 173 -18.71 -35.88 13.48
CA VAL A 173 -19.74 -35.83 12.44
C VAL A 173 -19.08 -36.09 11.11
N ASP A 174 -19.63 -37.05 10.36
CA ASP A 174 -19.27 -37.25 8.96
C ASP A 174 -19.73 -36.04 8.14
N VAL A 175 -18.79 -35.13 7.88
CA VAL A 175 -18.99 -33.93 7.05
C VAL A 175 -18.48 -34.12 5.62
N SER A 176 -18.34 -35.37 5.16
CA SER A 176 -17.83 -35.66 3.81
C SER A 176 -18.59 -34.96 2.69
N GLY A 177 -17.88 -34.71 1.59
CA GLY A 177 -18.41 -33.99 0.43
C GLY A 177 -18.70 -32.52 0.75
N TRP A 178 -19.92 -32.08 0.50
CA TRP A 178 -20.30 -30.66 0.65
C TRP A 178 -20.23 -30.13 2.08
N GLY A 179 -20.32 -30.99 3.09
CA GLY A 179 -20.25 -30.59 4.50
C GLY A 179 -18.92 -29.91 4.82
N GLU A 180 -17.82 -30.45 4.31
CA GLU A 180 -16.46 -29.93 4.51
C GLU A 180 -16.31 -28.53 3.93
N HIS A 181 -16.78 -28.32 2.69
CA HIS A 181 -16.74 -27.01 2.05
C HIS A 181 -17.55 -25.95 2.82
N VAL A 182 -18.74 -26.30 3.31
CA VAL A 182 -19.59 -25.39 4.09
C VAL A 182 -18.94 -25.03 5.42
N VAL A 183 -18.35 -26.01 6.11
CA VAL A 183 -17.66 -25.79 7.40
C VAL A 183 -16.45 -24.87 7.21
N LEU A 184 -15.60 -25.12 6.21
CA LEU A 184 -14.41 -24.31 5.92
C LEU A 184 -14.79 -22.89 5.47
N LEU A 185 -15.82 -22.75 4.64
CA LEU A 185 -16.35 -21.46 4.24
C LEU A 185 -16.91 -20.68 5.44
N GLY A 186 -17.68 -21.35 6.31
CA GLY A 186 -18.21 -20.76 7.54
C GLY A 186 -17.09 -20.27 8.44
N ALA A 187 -16.05 -21.09 8.64
CA ALA A 187 -14.84 -20.71 9.37
C ALA A 187 -14.16 -19.46 8.78
N ALA A 188 -14.00 -19.41 7.46
CA ALA A 188 -13.42 -18.25 6.77
C ALA A 188 -14.25 -16.97 6.97
N PHE A 189 -15.59 -17.06 6.88
CA PHE A 189 -16.47 -15.91 7.11
C PHE A 189 -16.42 -15.39 8.55
N VAL A 190 -16.32 -16.29 9.54
CA VAL A 190 -16.16 -15.89 10.95
C VAL A 190 -14.89 -15.06 11.14
N LEU A 191 -13.78 -15.52 10.57
CA LEU A 191 -12.49 -14.80 10.66
C LEU A 191 -12.54 -13.44 9.97
N GLN A 192 -13.10 -13.38 8.76
CA GLN A 192 -13.31 -12.14 8.03
C GLN A 192 -14.24 -11.18 8.80
N GLY A 193 -15.30 -11.70 9.42
CA GLY A 193 -16.23 -10.95 10.26
C GLY A 193 -15.56 -10.32 11.47
N VAL A 194 -14.75 -11.08 12.21
CA VAL A 194 -13.97 -10.57 13.36
C VAL A 194 -12.97 -9.51 12.91
N MET A 195 -12.31 -9.73 11.78
CA MET A 195 -11.40 -8.76 11.18
C MET A 195 -12.12 -7.43 10.89
N LEU A 196 -13.26 -7.45 10.21
CA LEU A 196 -14.04 -6.24 9.90
C LEU A 196 -14.62 -5.59 11.16
N LEU A 197 -15.09 -6.38 12.13
CA LEU A 197 -15.62 -5.89 13.40
C LEU A 197 -14.54 -5.14 14.19
N SER A 198 -13.30 -5.64 14.18
CA SER A 198 -12.17 -4.97 14.84
C SER A 198 -11.87 -3.60 14.21
N VAL A 199 -11.89 -3.52 12.88
CA VAL A 199 -11.72 -2.25 12.13
C VAL A 199 -12.89 -1.31 12.44
N TRP A 200 -14.12 -1.81 12.45
CA TRP A 200 -15.28 -1.01 12.79
C TRP A 200 -15.15 -0.42 14.20
N HIS A 201 -14.83 -1.26 15.18
CA HIS A 201 -14.76 -0.87 16.59
C HIS A 201 -13.62 0.12 16.88
N PHE A 202 -12.41 -0.12 16.35
CA PHE A 202 -11.23 0.69 16.68
C PHE A 202 -10.98 1.85 15.71
N ALA A 203 -11.43 1.77 14.46
CA ALA A 203 -11.14 2.78 13.44
C ALA A 203 -12.38 3.57 13.02
N VAL A 204 -13.41 2.89 12.51
CA VAL A 204 -14.52 3.56 11.83
C VAL A 204 -15.49 4.22 12.81
N ARG A 205 -15.91 3.50 13.85
CA ARG A 205 -16.83 4.03 14.87
C ARG A 205 -16.26 5.24 15.62
N PRO A 206 -15.01 5.22 16.14
CA PRO A 206 -14.42 6.39 16.81
C PRO A 206 -14.19 7.56 15.87
N ALA A 207 -14.03 7.31 14.56
CA ALA A 207 -13.92 8.34 13.54
C ALA A 207 -15.28 8.91 13.07
N GLY A 208 -16.39 8.59 13.74
CA GLY A 208 -17.72 9.04 13.36
C GLY A 208 -18.25 8.42 12.06
N GLY A 209 -17.86 7.18 11.74
CA GLY A 209 -18.32 6.47 10.55
C GLY A 209 -17.56 6.81 9.26
N ARG A 210 -16.44 7.53 9.35
CA ARG A 210 -15.72 8.07 8.18
C ARG A 210 -14.81 7.04 7.50
N TRP A 211 -15.39 6.17 6.68
CA TRP A 211 -14.67 5.20 5.84
C TRP A 211 -13.58 5.82 4.95
N ALA A 212 -13.71 7.09 4.58
CA ALA A 212 -12.70 7.82 3.81
C ALA A 212 -11.31 7.87 4.49
N LEU A 213 -11.23 7.73 5.83
CA LEU A 213 -9.96 7.67 6.54
C LEU A 213 -9.18 6.37 6.26
N LEU A 214 -9.86 5.28 5.90
CA LEU A 214 -9.23 4.03 5.47
C LEU A 214 -8.71 4.12 4.03
N GLY A 215 -9.03 5.20 3.31
CA GLY A 215 -8.61 5.42 1.92
C GLY A 215 -9.69 5.18 0.88
N PHE A 216 -10.95 4.97 1.26
CA PHE A 216 -12.07 4.93 0.31
C PHE A 216 -12.28 6.31 -0.32
N ARG A 217 -11.86 6.47 -1.58
CA ARG A 217 -11.96 7.72 -2.36
C ARG A 217 -12.51 7.44 -3.76
N ARG A 218 -12.99 8.49 -4.45
CA ARG A 218 -13.47 8.37 -5.83
C ARG A 218 -12.32 7.92 -6.76
N ILE A 219 -12.62 6.98 -7.66
CA ILE A 219 -11.67 6.41 -8.62
C ILE A 219 -11.47 7.39 -9.79
N LYS A 220 -10.23 7.51 -10.27
CA LYS A 220 -9.90 8.23 -11.51
C LYS A 220 -9.65 7.20 -12.62
N PRO A 221 -10.61 6.94 -13.52
CA PRO A 221 -10.73 5.68 -14.24
C PRO A 221 -9.47 5.30 -15.03
N ILE A 222 -8.99 6.17 -15.94
CA ILE A 222 -7.89 5.81 -16.85
C ILE A 222 -6.57 5.52 -16.11
N SER A 223 -6.17 6.38 -15.17
CA SER A 223 -4.96 6.16 -14.38
C SER A 223 -5.08 4.95 -13.46
N THR A 224 -6.26 4.72 -12.88
CA THR A 224 -6.48 3.59 -11.98
C THR A 224 -6.48 2.27 -12.76
N THR A 225 -7.09 2.20 -13.94
CA THR A 225 -7.09 1.00 -14.78
C THR A 225 -5.67 0.58 -15.17
N LEU A 226 -4.83 1.51 -15.62
CA LEU A 226 -3.44 1.18 -15.98
C LEU A 226 -2.63 0.70 -14.78
N ILE A 227 -2.81 1.34 -13.61
CA ILE A 227 -2.14 0.94 -12.36
C ILE A 227 -2.60 -0.45 -11.92
N VAL A 228 -3.90 -0.75 -12.00
CA VAL A 228 -4.47 -2.05 -11.64
C VAL A 228 -3.92 -3.14 -12.56
N ILE A 229 -3.98 -2.96 -13.88
CA ILE A 229 -3.47 -3.95 -14.84
C ILE A 229 -1.97 -4.18 -14.61
N THR A 230 -1.19 -3.10 -14.49
CA THR A 230 0.26 -3.23 -14.23
C THR A 230 0.53 -3.92 -12.90
N GLY A 231 -0.24 -3.60 -11.86
CA GLY A 231 -0.14 -4.24 -10.55
C GLY A 231 -0.42 -5.73 -10.62
N ILE A 232 -1.52 -6.14 -11.27
CA ILE A 232 -1.87 -7.55 -11.48
C ILE A 232 -0.75 -8.26 -12.23
N THR A 233 -0.27 -7.70 -13.35
CA THR A 233 0.81 -8.30 -14.14
C THR A 233 2.09 -8.46 -13.32
N ILE A 234 2.47 -7.45 -12.52
CA ILE A 234 3.67 -7.55 -11.67
C ILE A 234 3.49 -8.63 -10.60
N CYS A 235 2.32 -8.71 -9.96
CA CYS A 235 2.03 -9.79 -8.99
C CYS A 235 2.15 -11.17 -9.65
N GLN A 236 1.57 -11.35 -10.84
CA GLN A 236 1.63 -12.64 -11.56
C GLN A 236 3.07 -13.01 -11.94
N VAL A 237 3.82 -12.08 -12.55
CA VAL A 237 5.23 -12.32 -12.92
C VAL A 237 6.08 -12.62 -11.69
N LEU A 238 5.84 -11.94 -10.57
CA LEU A 238 6.55 -12.18 -9.32
C LEU A 238 6.29 -13.59 -8.79
N VAL A 239 5.03 -14.01 -8.74
CA VAL A 239 4.65 -15.33 -8.20
C VAL A 239 5.15 -16.45 -9.10
N VAL A 240 4.99 -16.33 -10.41
CA VAL A 240 5.57 -17.28 -11.38
C VAL A 240 7.08 -17.33 -11.22
N GLY A 241 7.76 -16.18 -11.14
CA GLY A 241 9.20 -16.11 -10.92
C GLY A 241 9.65 -16.77 -9.61
N TYR A 242 8.89 -16.60 -8.52
CA TYR A 242 9.13 -17.28 -7.26
C TYR A 242 9.07 -18.81 -7.42
N VAL A 243 8.00 -19.34 -8.04
CA VAL A 243 7.84 -20.77 -8.28
C VAL A 243 8.98 -21.33 -9.13
N GLN A 244 9.38 -20.61 -10.19
CA GLN A 244 10.52 -21.03 -11.03
C GLN A 244 11.84 -21.09 -10.25
N VAL A 245 12.09 -20.13 -9.36
CA VAL A 245 13.30 -20.12 -8.52
C VAL A 245 13.29 -21.26 -7.51
N VAL A 246 12.15 -21.50 -6.84
CA VAL A 246 12.01 -22.58 -5.87
C VAL A 246 12.22 -23.94 -6.53
N ASN A 247 11.58 -24.19 -7.68
CA ASN A 247 11.77 -25.40 -8.48
C ASN A 247 13.23 -25.55 -8.95
N TRP A 248 13.86 -24.46 -9.36
CA TRP A 248 15.27 -24.48 -9.78
C TRP A 248 16.23 -24.83 -8.62
N LEU A 249 15.87 -24.44 -7.40
CA LEU A 249 16.63 -24.73 -6.19
C LEU A 249 16.27 -26.08 -5.55
N ASP A 250 15.29 -26.81 -6.09
CA ASP A 250 14.83 -28.12 -5.58
C ASP A 250 14.38 -28.05 -4.10
N ILE A 251 13.63 -26.98 -3.76
CA ILE A 251 13.10 -26.76 -2.40
C ILE A 251 11.62 -27.14 -2.38
N ASP A 252 11.33 -28.44 -2.44
CA ASP A 252 9.97 -29.01 -2.52
C ASP A 252 8.97 -28.41 -1.52
N PRO A 253 9.31 -28.19 -0.22
CA PRO A 253 8.35 -27.66 0.75
C PRO A 253 7.89 -26.22 0.47
N LEU A 254 8.53 -25.51 -0.45
CA LEU A 254 8.20 -24.14 -0.82
C LEU A 254 7.47 -24.04 -2.16
N VAL A 255 7.24 -25.16 -2.85
CA VAL A 255 6.47 -25.18 -4.09
C VAL A 255 4.98 -25.10 -3.72
N PRO A 256 4.25 -24.04 -4.13
CA PRO A 256 2.82 -23.97 -3.89
C PRO A 256 2.10 -25.12 -4.61
N GLY A 257 1.40 -25.96 -3.84
CA GLY A 257 0.52 -26.99 -4.38
C GLY A 257 -0.85 -26.45 -4.80
N ASP A 258 -1.65 -27.27 -5.46
CA ASP A 258 -3.07 -26.98 -5.65
C ASP A 258 -3.82 -27.32 -4.35
N PRO A 259 -4.39 -26.32 -3.64
CA PRO A 259 -5.10 -26.56 -2.38
C PRO A 259 -6.37 -27.42 -2.55
N PHE A 260 -6.83 -27.63 -3.79
CA PHE A 260 -8.04 -28.40 -4.12
C PHE A 260 -7.74 -29.68 -4.89
N GLU A 261 -6.47 -30.09 -5.01
CA GLU A 261 -6.08 -31.28 -5.80
C GLU A 261 -6.86 -32.55 -5.37
N SER A 262 -7.14 -32.68 -4.08
CA SER A 262 -7.87 -33.81 -3.50
C SER A 262 -9.37 -33.60 -3.35
N TRP A 263 -9.90 -32.43 -3.74
CA TRP A 263 -11.29 -32.05 -3.49
C TRP A 263 -12.15 -32.34 -4.72
N ASP A 264 -13.17 -33.18 -4.56
CA ASP A 264 -14.25 -33.32 -5.54
C ASP A 264 -15.21 -32.12 -5.42
N ILE A 265 -14.76 -30.98 -5.96
CA ILE A 265 -15.47 -29.72 -5.82
C ILE A 265 -16.54 -29.58 -6.90
N ASP A 266 -17.80 -29.52 -6.46
CA ASP A 266 -18.92 -29.27 -7.35
C ASP A 266 -18.96 -27.79 -7.81
N PRO A 267 -19.68 -27.47 -8.90
CA PRO A 267 -19.74 -26.12 -9.44
C PRO A 267 -20.28 -25.03 -8.49
N ILE A 268 -21.18 -25.38 -7.58
CA ILE A 268 -21.78 -24.43 -6.63
C ILE A 268 -20.78 -24.14 -5.50
N SER A 269 -20.17 -25.16 -4.88
CA SER A 269 -19.13 -24.96 -3.87
C SER A 269 -17.97 -24.13 -4.43
N PHE A 270 -17.53 -24.46 -5.64
CA PHE A 270 -16.51 -23.69 -6.34
C PHE A 270 -16.93 -22.24 -6.55
N THR A 271 -18.16 -21.99 -7.02
CA THR A 271 -18.66 -20.61 -7.23
C THR A 271 -18.62 -19.81 -5.94
N ILE A 272 -19.01 -20.41 -4.82
CA ILE A 272 -19.01 -19.73 -3.52
C ILE A 272 -17.57 -19.44 -3.05
N ILE A 273 -16.67 -20.41 -3.16
CA ILE A 273 -15.24 -20.24 -2.85
C ILE A 273 -14.60 -19.18 -3.75
N ALA A 274 -14.92 -19.19 -5.04
CA ALA A 274 -14.46 -18.21 -6.02
C ALA A 274 -14.92 -16.79 -5.66
N VAL A 275 -16.20 -16.59 -5.33
CA VAL A 275 -16.72 -15.28 -4.89
C VAL A 275 -16.05 -14.84 -3.59
N SER A 276 -15.87 -15.76 -2.63
CA SER A 276 -15.18 -15.48 -1.38
C SER A 276 -13.74 -15.02 -1.64
N ALA A 277 -12.97 -15.78 -2.43
CA ALA A 277 -11.57 -15.51 -2.72
C ALA A 277 -11.34 -14.28 -3.61
N VAL A 278 -12.25 -13.97 -4.54
CA VAL A 278 -12.09 -12.86 -5.50
C VAL A 278 -12.68 -11.55 -4.99
N VAL A 279 -13.74 -11.60 -4.19
CA VAL A 279 -14.47 -10.39 -3.77
C VAL A 279 -14.35 -10.16 -2.28
N VAL A 280 -14.76 -11.13 -1.46
CA VAL A 280 -14.92 -10.93 -0.02
C VAL A 280 -13.55 -10.80 0.66
N ALA A 281 -12.66 -11.76 0.43
CA ALA A 281 -11.31 -11.75 1.01
C ALA A 281 -10.52 -10.49 0.63
N PRO A 282 -10.36 -10.12 -0.67
CA PRO A 282 -9.66 -8.89 -1.03
C PRO A 282 -10.26 -7.63 -0.42
N LEU A 283 -11.59 -7.51 -0.36
CA LEU A 283 -12.23 -6.36 0.26
C LEU A 283 -11.86 -6.25 1.75
N PHE A 284 -11.98 -7.35 2.49
CA PHE A 284 -11.83 -7.35 3.94
C PHE A 284 -10.36 -7.25 4.34
N GLU A 285 -9.49 -7.99 3.65
CA GLU A 285 -8.05 -7.98 3.88
C GLU A 285 -7.45 -6.61 3.56
N GLU A 286 -7.81 -5.98 2.44
CA GLU A 286 -7.27 -4.65 2.14
C GLU A 286 -7.73 -3.60 3.16
N ILE A 287 -8.99 -3.66 3.61
CA ILE A 287 -9.50 -2.80 4.69
C ILE A 287 -8.65 -2.97 5.96
N PHE A 288 -8.36 -4.20 6.35
CA PHE A 288 -7.61 -4.48 7.57
C PHE A 288 -6.12 -4.16 7.43
N PHE A 289 -5.44 -4.72 6.44
CA PHE A 289 -3.98 -4.61 6.32
C PHE A 289 -3.54 -3.21 5.85
N ARG A 290 -4.21 -2.61 4.86
CA ARG A 290 -3.79 -1.33 4.26
C ARG A 290 -4.54 -0.17 4.88
N GLY A 291 -5.87 -0.30 4.98
CA GLY A 291 -6.74 0.72 5.54
C GLY A 291 -6.49 0.95 7.04
N PHE A 292 -6.32 -0.12 7.82
CA PHE A 292 -6.24 -0.03 9.28
C PHE A 292 -4.81 -0.22 9.83
N MET A 293 -4.24 -1.41 9.67
CA MET A 293 -2.95 -1.84 10.27
C MET A 293 -1.78 -0.98 9.81
N TYR A 294 -1.59 -0.85 8.49
CA TYR A 294 -0.48 -0.08 7.93
C TYR A 294 -0.51 1.39 8.37
N GLN A 295 -1.68 2.02 8.37
CA GLN A 295 -1.81 3.41 8.81
C GLN A 295 -1.43 3.59 10.28
N ALA A 296 -1.76 2.61 11.13
CA ALA A 296 -1.40 2.65 12.55
C ALA A 296 0.11 2.54 12.77
N PHE A 297 0.78 1.58 12.13
CA PHE A 297 2.24 1.41 12.25
C PHE A 297 3.00 2.59 11.67
N ARG A 298 2.46 3.23 10.63
CA ARG A 298 3.01 4.44 10.04
C ARG A 298 3.04 5.66 10.97
N LYS A 299 2.35 5.63 12.12
CA LYS A 299 2.43 6.67 13.16
C LYS A 299 3.74 6.61 13.95
N THR A 300 4.32 5.42 14.09
CA THR A 300 5.53 5.19 14.91
C THR A 300 6.72 4.71 14.09
N MET A 301 6.49 4.15 12.90
CA MET A 301 7.51 3.60 12.02
C MET A 301 7.70 4.42 10.74
N SER A 302 8.92 4.40 10.20
CA SER A 302 9.19 4.89 8.85
C SER A 302 8.52 4.00 7.80
N LEU A 303 8.56 4.42 6.53
CA LEU A 303 7.86 3.73 5.44
C LEU A 303 8.22 2.25 5.34
N TRP A 304 9.51 1.95 5.23
CA TRP A 304 10.01 0.60 4.93
C TRP A 304 9.70 -0.41 6.04
N PRO A 305 10.00 -0.16 7.33
CA PRO A 305 9.67 -1.10 8.40
C PRO A 305 8.16 -1.36 8.50
N ALA A 306 7.31 -0.32 8.39
CA ALA A 306 5.86 -0.51 8.41
C ALA A 306 5.37 -1.35 7.21
N ALA A 307 5.92 -1.08 6.02
CA ALA A 307 5.56 -1.79 4.81
C ALA A 307 5.96 -3.27 4.87
N ILE A 308 7.18 -3.55 5.29
CA ILE A 308 7.70 -4.92 5.44
C ILE A 308 6.89 -5.66 6.51
N LEU A 309 6.71 -5.06 7.69
CA LEU A 309 6.00 -5.69 8.79
C LEU A 309 4.55 -6.06 8.40
N THR A 310 3.80 -5.12 7.83
CA THR A 310 2.41 -5.38 7.43
C THR A 310 2.30 -6.43 6.32
N SER A 311 3.22 -6.42 5.37
CA SER A 311 3.23 -7.39 4.27
C SER A 311 3.66 -8.79 4.75
N LEU A 312 4.58 -8.89 5.71
CA LEU A 312 4.95 -10.16 6.32
C LEU A 312 3.81 -10.74 7.16
N ILE A 313 3.11 -9.92 7.97
CA ILE A 313 1.94 -10.37 8.72
C ILE A 313 0.85 -10.85 7.75
N PHE A 314 0.67 -10.17 6.61
CA PHE A 314 -0.25 -10.60 5.56
C PHE A 314 0.10 -11.98 5.00
N GLY A 315 1.37 -12.23 4.66
CA GLY A 315 1.82 -13.56 4.23
C GLY A 315 1.66 -14.63 5.30
N VAL A 316 2.10 -14.38 6.53
CA VAL A 316 2.00 -15.33 7.66
C VAL A 316 0.55 -15.68 7.99
N ALA A 317 -0.40 -14.77 7.79
CA ALA A 317 -1.82 -15.03 8.01
C ALA A 317 -2.40 -16.13 7.11
N HIS A 318 -1.69 -16.53 6.05
CA HIS A 318 -2.10 -17.61 5.16
C HIS A 318 -1.67 -19.01 5.65
N ILE A 319 -0.79 -19.08 6.65
CA ILE A 319 -0.41 -20.29 7.43
C ILE A 319 0.29 -21.40 6.62
N ASP A 320 0.23 -21.37 5.30
CA ASP A 320 0.97 -22.28 4.41
C ASP A 320 2.38 -21.72 4.09
N PRO A 321 3.46 -22.39 4.54
CA PRO A 321 4.84 -21.98 4.31
C PRO A 321 5.19 -21.73 2.84
N ALA A 322 4.60 -22.49 1.91
CA ALA A 322 4.89 -22.37 0.47
C ALA A 322 4.43 -21.02 -0.11
N ILE A 323 3.38 -20.43 0.48
CA ILE A 323 2.81 -19.17 -0.03
C ILE A 323 3.14 -17.95 0.83
N ILE A 324 3.69 -18.10 2.04
CA ILE A 324 4.03 -16.95 2.93
C ILE A 324 4.88 -15.91 2.19
N ILE A 325 5.97 -16.33 1.55
CA ILE A 325 6.89 -15.42 0.86
C ILE A 325 6.23 -14.73 -0.35
N PRO A 326 5.67 -15.46 -1.34
CA PRO A 326 5.07 -14.82 -2.51
C PRO A 326 3.88 -13.93 -2.12
N ILE A 327 3.04 -14.33 -1.16
CA ILE A 327 1.91 -13.52 -0.69
C ILE A 327 2.38 -12.28 0.07
N ALA A 328 3.46 -12.36 0.85
CA ALA A 328 4.04 -11.16 1.45
C ALA A 328 4.57 -10.18 0.40
N LEU A 329 5.17 -10.68 -0.69
CA LEU A 329 5.65 -9.85 -1.80
C LEU A 329 4.50 -9.21 -2.59
N VAL A 330 3.45 -9.97 -2.91
CA VAL A 330 2.18 -9.43 -3.43
C VAL A 330 1.64 -8.37 -2.49
N GLY A 331 1.70 -8.64 -1.18
CA GLY A 331 1.20 -7.73 -0.16
C GLY A 331 1.90 -6.37 -0.15
N MET A 332 3.21 -6.38 -0.39
CA MET A 332 4.03 -5.19 -0.58
C MET A 332 3.66 -4.39 -1.83
N ILE A 333 3.38 -5.07 -2.96
CA ILE A 333 2.95 -4.43 -4.20
C ILE A 333 1.61 -3.73 -4.01
N LEU A 334 0.63 -4.43 -3.42
CA LEU A 334 -0.69 -3.89 -3.10
C LEU A 334 -0.59 -2.64 -2.19
N LEU A 335 0.25 -2.71 -1.15
CA LEU A 335 0.52 -1.55 -0.32
C LEU A 335 1.15 -0.39 -1.09
N GLY A 336 2.08 -0.67 -2.02
CA GLY A 336 2.67 0.32 -2.91
C GLY A 336 1.61 1.03 -3.77
N ILE A 337 0.67 0.27 -4.35
CA ILE A 337 -0.45 0.78 -5.14
C ILE A 337 -1.37 1.65 -4.28
N TYR A 338 -1.74 1.17 -3.08
CA TYR A 338 -2.54 1.94 -2.13
C TYR A 338 -1.88 3.28 -1.79
N ARG A 339 -0.57 3.25 -1.49
CA ARG A 339 0.22 4.44 -1.14
C ARG A 339 0.34 5.44 -2.27
N TRP A 340 0.55 4.95 -3.49
CA TRP A 340 0.72 5.78 -4.67
C TRP A 340 -0.59 6.45 -5.08
N THR A 341 -1.67 5.67 -5.09
CA THR A 341 -2.99 6.16 -5.50
C THR A 341 -3.71 6.92 -4.39
N GLY A 342 -3.33 6.68 -3.13
CA GLY A 342 -4.06 7.15 -1.95
C GLY A 342 -5.50 6.62 -1.89
N ASN A 343 -5.79 5.54 -2.62
CA ASN A 343 -7.14 4.99 -2.79
C ASN A 343 -7.13 3.48 -2.56
N LEU A 344 -7.93 3.06 -1.58
CA LEU A 344 -8.03 1.65 -1.20
C LEU A 344 -8.66 0.79 -2.30
N TRP A 345 -9.58 1.35 -3.10
CA TRP A 345 -10.19 0.65 -4.22
C TRP A 345 -9.17 0.16 -5.25
N SER A 346 -8.11 0.93 -5.52
CA SER A 346 -7.07 0.51 -6.46
C SER A 346 -6.38 -0.77 -5.98
N SER A 347 -6.16 -0.89 -4.67
CA SER A 347 -5.55 -2.06 -4.05
C SER A 347 -6.51 -3.25 -4.07
N ILE A 348 -7.77 -3.03 -3.65
CA ILE A 348 -8.83 -4.06 -3.65
C ILE A 348 -9.02 -4.66 -5.04
N ILE A 349 -9.13 -3.82 -6.08
CA ILE A 349 -9.36 -4.29 -7.45
C ILE A 349 -8.12 -5.02 -7.99
N THR A 350 -6.91 -4.54 -7.67
CA THR A 350 -5.67 -5.25 -8.07
C THR A 350 -5.59 -6.62 -7.39
N HIS A 351 -5.90 -6.69 -6.09
CA HIS A 351 -5.91 -7.94 -5.33
C HIS A 351 -6.98 -8.91 -5.84
N ALA A 352 -8.20 -8.43 -6.04
CA ALA A 352 -9.28 -9.19 -6.66
C ALA A 352 -8.91 -9.72 -8.04
N GLY A 353 -8.27 -8.90 -8.88
CA GLY A 353 -7.80 -9.33 -10.21
C GLY A 353 -6.68 -10.36 -10.15
N TYR A 354 -5.75 -10.25 -9.19
CA TYR A 354 -4.73 -11.27 -8.94
C TYR A 354 -5.38 -12.61 -8.54
N ASN A 355 -6.31 -12.59 -7.60
CA ASN A 355 -7.03 -13.79 -7.16
C ASN A 355 -7.92 -14.36 -8.27
N ALA A 356 -8.57 -13.52 -9.07
CA ALA A 356 -9.41 -13.97 -10.18
C ALA A 356 -8.64 -14.78 -11.21
N ILE A 357 -7.41 -14.37 -11.56
CA ILE A 357 -6.55 -15.13 -12.47
C ILE A 357 -6.21 -16.49 -11.87
N ALA A 358 -5.88 -16.56 -10.58
CA ALA A 358 -5.60 -17.83 -9.89
C ALA A 358 -6.82 -18.75 -9.87
N VAL A 359 -8.00 -18.23 -9.54
CA VAL A 359 -9.26 -18.99 -9.53
C VAL A 359 -9.66 -19.46 -10.93
N ILE A 360 -9.45 -18.64 -11.97
CA ILE A 360 -9.70 -19.05 -13.36
C ILE A 360 -8.73 -20.17 -13.77
N ALA A 361 -7.44 -20.04 -13.44
CA ALA A 361 -6.45 -21.08 -13.73
C ALA A 361 -6.80 -22.39 -13.04
N LEU A 362 -7.31 -22.34 -11.81
CA LEU A 362 -7.82 -23.48 -11.09
C LEU A 362 -9.05 -24.09 -11.80
N ALA A 363 -10.06 -23.29 -12.14
CA ALA A 363 -11.25 -23.78 -12.86
C ALA A 363 -10.91 -24.52 -14.16
N VAL A 364 -9.94 -24.01 -14.92
CA VAL A 364 -9.45 -24.62 -16.15
C VAL A 364 -8.74 -25.96 -15.87
N GLN A 365 -7.99 -26.06 -14.78
CA GLN A 365 -7.36 -27.33 -14.40
C GLN A 365 -8.39 -28.36 -13.94
N THR A 366 -9.42 -27.95 -13.19
CA THR A 366 -10.46 -28.84 -12.67
C THR A 366 -11.42 -29.34 -13.75
N TRP A 367 -11.83 -28.48 -14.70
CA TRP A 367 -12.89 -28.81 -15.67
C TRP A 367 -12.55 -28.55 -17.15
N GLY A 368 -11.36 -28.04 -17.45
CA GLY A 368 -10.94 -27.68 -18.81
C GLY A 368 -10.36 -28.83 -19.62
N GLY A 369 -10.71 -30.08 -19.30
CA GLY A 369 -10.29 -31.29 -20.00
C GLY A 369 -10.60 -31.27 -21.50
#